data_AF-A0A510UQH7-F1
#
_entry.id   AF-A0A510UQH7-F1
#
_cell.length_a   1.000
_cell.length_b   1.000
_cell.length_c   1.000
_cell.angle_alpha   90.00
_cell.angle_beta   90.00
_cell.angle_gamma   90.00
#
_symmetry.space_group_name_H-M   'P 1'
#
loop_
_entity.id
_entity.type
_entity.pdbx_description
1 polymer ?
#
loop_
_entity_poly.entity_id
_entity_poly.type
_entity_poly.pdbx_seq_one_letter_code
_entity_poly.pdbx_strand_id
1 'polypeptide(L)'
;MPQSHRNLSIPSFDELKALAEKDPEQLEALRHQLSMEFIESAPEEHQGPLLAQQSHIERIIDRGNNPNHVNILLGRELGKQFVRFADSLNKPIDEHQAADVIQFPNATSRPSNNTKH
;
A
#
# COMPACT_ATOMS: atom_id res chain seq x y z
N MET A 1 -15.90 14.63 12.63
CA MET A 1 -17.08 13.86 12.19
C MET A 1 -16.79 12.39 12.46
N PRO A 2 -17.65 11.63 13.14
CA PRO A 2 -17.44 10.19 13.30
C PRO A 2 -17.65 9.53 11.92
N GLN A 3 -16.64 8.81 11.44
CA GLN A 3 -16.72 8.15 10.14
C GLN A 3 -17.55 6.87 10.27
N SER A 4 -18.75 6.88 9.69
CA SER A 4 -19.58 5.69 9.51
C SER A 4 -18.96 4.87 8.38
N HIS A 5 -17.98 4.03 8.68
CA HIS A 5 -17.49 3.04 7.71
C HIS A 5 -18.64 2.14 7.31
N ARG A 6 -18.94 2.07 6.01
CA ARG A 6 -19.97 1.19 5.47
C ARG A 6 -19.63 -0.24 5.90
N ASN A 7 -20.60 -0.93 6.50
CA ASN A 7 -20.41 -2.29 7.00
C ASN A 7 -20.27 -3.22 5.78
N LEU A 8 -19.03 -3.54 5.40
CA LEU A 8 -18.76 -4.51 4.34
C LEU A 8 -19.26 -5.87 4.81
N SER A 9 -20.26 -6.41 4.11
CA SER A 9 -20.83 -7.72 4.42
C SER A 9 -19.90 -8.80 3.88
N ILE A 10 -18.95 -9.23 4.69
CA ILE A 10 -18.08 -10.36 4.36
C ILE A 10 -18.91 -11.65 4.44
N PRO A 11 -18.90 -12.51 3.40
CA PRO A 11 -19.59 -13.80 3.46
C PRO A 11 -19.09 -14.69 4.59
N SER A 12 -19.89 -15.65 4.99
CA SER A 12 -19.50 -16.63 6.01
C SER A 12 -18.30 -17.46 5.56
N PHE A 13 -17.59 -18.05 6.52
CA PHE A 13 -16.46 -18.94 6.21
C PHE A 13 -16.87 -20.11 5.31
N ASP A 14 -18.05 -20.69 5.54
CA ASP A 14 -18.54 -21.82 4.74
C ASP A 14 -18.79 -21.42 3.28
N GLU A 15 -19.28 -20.20 3.04
CA GLU A 15 -19.46 -19.66 1.69
C GLU A 15 -18.11 -19.40 1.00
N LEU A 16 -17.16 -18.78 1.71
CA LEU A 16 -15.81 -18.54 1.19
C LEU A 16 -15.08 -19.86 0.89
N LYS A 17 -15.24 -20.87 1.74
CA LYS A 17 -14.68 -22.21 1.53
C LYS A 17 -15.31 -22.87 0.32
N ALA A 18 -16.63 -22.78 0.16
CA ALA A 18 -17.32 -23.33 -1.01
C ALA A 18 -16.86 -22.67 -2.31
N LEU A 19 -16.58 -21.35 -2.31
CA LEU A 19 -15.96 -20.67 -3.44
C LEU A 19 -14.53 -21.17 -3.69
N ALA A 20 -13.70 -21.27 -2.65
CA ALA A 20 -12.33 -21.78 -2.79
C ALA A 20 -12.24 -23.18 -3.40
N GLU A 21 -13.20 -24.05 -3.08
CA GLU A 21 -13.22 -25.44 -3.57
C GLU A 21 -13.81 -25.58 -4.99
N LYS A 22 -14.79 -24.75 -5.35
CA LYS A 22 -15.53 -24.86 -6.61
C LYS A 22 -15.00 -23.94 -7.70
N ASP A 23 -14.68 -22.71 -7.34
CA ASP A 23 -14.27 -21.66 -8.25
C ASP A 23 -13.33 -20.65 -7.55
N PRO A 24 -12.01 -20.95 -7.54
CA PRO A 24 -11.01 -20.07 -6.96
C PRO A 24 -10.93 -18.69 -7.61
N GLU A 25 -11.29 -18.57 -8.90
CA GLU A 25 -11.27 -17.28 -9.60
C GLU A 25 -12.41 -16.38 -9.10
N GLN A 26 -13.60 -16.93 -8.83
CA GLN A 26 -14.69 -16.19 -8.19
C GLN A 26 -14.33 -15.72 -6.78
N LEU A 27 -13.58 -16.52 -6.01
CA LEU A 27 -13.11 -16.09 -4.69
C LEU A 27 -12.14 -14.89 -4.81
N GLU A 28 -11.25 -14.92 -5.79
CA GLU A 28 -10.31 -13.82 -6.04
C GLU A 28 -11.02 -12.55 -6.54
N ALA A 29 -12.01 -12.70 -7.42
CA ALA A 29 -12.85 -11.59 -7.86
C ALA A 29 -13.61 -10.95 -6.69
N LEU A 30 -14.18 -11.77 -5.80
CA LEU A 30 -14.84 -11.31 -4.58
C LEU A 30 -13.87 -10.55 -3.67
N ARG A 31 -12.66 -11.08 -3.46
CA ARG A 31 -11.61 -10.41 -2.66
C ARG A 31 -11.28 -9.03 -3.23
N HIS A 32 -11.07 -8.94 -4.54
CA HIS A 32 -10.77 -7.67 -5.21
C HIS A 32 -11.93 -6.69 -5.09
N GLN A 33 -13.16 -7.14 -5.35
CA GLN A 33 -14.37 -6.31 -5.22
C GLN A 33 -14.51 -5.72 -3.82
N LEU A 34 -14.45 -6.55 -2.77
CA LEU A 34 -14.58 -6.07 -1.38
C LEU A 34 -13.46 -5.10 -0.99
N SER A 35 -12.25 -5.33 -1.50
CA SER A 35 -11.12 -4.40 -1.31
C SER A 35 -11.41 -3.05 -1.95
N MET A 36 -12.01 -3.04 -3.13
CA MET A 36 -12.32 -1.80 -3.83
C MET A 36 -13.48 -1.03 -3.21
N GLU A 37 -14.54 -1.73 -2.82
CA GLU A 37 -15.64 -1.13 -2.06
C GLU A 37 -15.15 -0.49 -0.75
N PHE A 38 -14.21 -1.13 -0.06
CA PHE A 38 -13.57 -0.55 1.13
C PHE A 38 -12.86 0.77 0.80
N ILE A 39 -12.01 0.77 -0.23
CA ILE A 39 -11.22 1.93 -0.63
C ILE A 39 -12.12 3.08 -1.06
N GLU A 40 -13.13 2.82 -1.89
CA GLU A 40 -14.09 3.83 -2.34
C GLU A 40 -14.91 4.42 -1.19
N SER A 41 -15.12 3.65 -0.11
CA SER A 41 -15.81 4.13 1.10
C SER A 41 -14.94 5.00 2.02
N ALA A 42 -13.62 5.00 1.82
CA ALA A 42 -12.69 5.78 2.62
C ALA A 42 -12.71 7.28 2.19
N PRO A 43 -12.35 8.21 3.11
CA PRO A 43 -12.13 9.60 2.75
C PRO A 43 -11.16 9.76 1.58
N GLU A 44 -11.42 10.70 0.68
CA GLU A 44 -10.65 10.91 -0.56
C GLU A 44 -9.14 11.06 -0.30
N GLU A 45 -8.77 11.73 0.80
CA GLU A 45 -7.37 11.88 1.25
C GLU A 45 -6.64 10.55 1.51
N HIS A 46 -7.37 9.47 1.81
CA HIS A 46 -6.83 8.15 2.08
C HIS A 46 -6.92 7.20 0.89
N GLN A 47 -7.75 7.48 -0.12
CA GLN A 47 -7.97 6.59 -1.25
C GLN A 47 -6.71 6.34 -2.07
N GLY A 48 -5.95 7.39 -2.40
CA GLY A 48 -4.71 7.27 -3.18
C GLY A 48 -3.68 6.32 -2.56
N PRO A 49 -3.29 6.52 -1.27
CA PRO A 49 -2.42 5.58 -0.57
C PRO A 49 -2.99 4.16 -0.49
N LEU A 50 -4.30 4.00 -0.26
CA LEU A 50 -4.93 2.68 -0.18
C LEU A 50 -4.93 1.95 -1.53
N LEU A 51 -5.15 2.64 -2.65
CA LEU A 51 -5.01 2.09 -4.00
C LEU A 51 -3.58 1.58 -4.23
N ALA A 52 -2.58 2.36 -3.82
CA ALA A 52 -1.18 1.94 -3.93
C ALA A 52 -0.90 0.67 -3.09
N GLN A 53 -1.49 0.55 -1.89
CA GLN A 53 -1.41 -0.65 -1.05
C GLN A 53 -2.09 -1.85 -1.73
N GLN A 54 -3.28 -1.66 -2.31
CA GLN A 54 -3.98 -2.72 -3.05
C GLN A 54 -3.14 -3.22 -4.25
N SER A 55 -2.59 -2.32 -5.06
CA SER A 55 -1.69 -2.71 -6.14
C SER A 55 -0.42 -3.42 -5.64
N HIS A 56 0.04 -3.11 -4.43
CA HIS A 56 1.15 -3.83 -3.82
C HIS A 56 0.76 -5.26 -3.42
N ILE A 57 -0.42 -5.43 -2.82
CA ILE A 57 -1.00 -6.73 -2.45
C ILE A 57 -1.19 -7.60 -3.68
N GLU A 58 -1.71 -7.07 -4.78
CA GLU A 58 -1.86 -7.79 -6.05
C GLU A 58 -0.52 -8.34 -6.57
N ARG A 59 0.53 -7.51 -6.58
CA ARG A 59 1.87 -7.97 -6.97
C ARG A 59 2.45 -9.02 -6.03
N ILE A 60 2.02 -9.08 -4.77
CA ILE A 60 2.41 -10.14 -3.84
C ILE A 60 1.70 -11.43 -4.18
N ILE A 61 0.41 -11.37 -4.48
CA ILE A 61 -0.41 -12.50 -4.90
C ILE A 61 0.16 -13.12 -6.19
N ASP A 62 0.49 -12.29 -7.18
CA ASP A 62 1.07 -12.73 -8.47
C ASP A 62 2.39 -13.51 -8.33
N ARG A 63 3.14 -13.28 -7.25
CA ARG A 63 4.41 -13.97 -6.97
C ARG A 63 4.22 -15.33 -6.32
N GLY A 64 3.02 -15.63 -5.84
CA GLY A 64 2.72 -16.86 -5.12
C GLY A 64 2.51 -18.04 -6.06
N ASN A 65 3.36 -19.06 -5.95
CA ASN A 65 3.24 -20.30 -6.73
C ASN A 65 1.97 -21.13 -6.46
N ASN A 66 1.32 -20.93 -5.31
CA ASN A 66 0.06 -21.61 -4.94
C ASN A 66 -0.64 -20.82 -3.81
N PRO A 67 -1.93 -21.10 -3.51
CA PRO A 67 -2.70 -20.35 -2.51
C PRO A 67 -2.09 -20.32 -1.11
N ASN A 68 -1.46 -21.42 -0.67
CA ASN A 68 -0.80 -21.45 0.65
C ASN A 68 0.44 -20.55 0.67
N HIS A 69 1.20 -20.52 -0.43
CA HIS A 69 2.34 -19.62 -0.55
C HIS A 69 1.89 -18.15 -0.56
N VAL A 70 0.81 -17.82 -1.28
CA VAL A 70 0.19 -16.48 -1.24
C VAL A 70 -0.15 -16.09 0.19
N ASN A 71 -0.83 -16.95 0.94
CA ASN A 71 -1.20 -16.68 2.34
C ASN A 71 0.03 -16.40 3.23
N ILE A 72 1.11 -17.16 3.05
CA ILE A 72 2.37 -16.92 3.77
C ILE A 72 2.97 -15.55 3.40
N LEU A 73 2.97 -15.18 2.12
CA LEU A 73 3.50 -13.90 1.66
C LEU A 73 2.66 -12.72 2.18
N LEU A 74 1.33 -12.83 2.14
CA LEU A 74 0.41 -11.82 2.68
C LEU A 74 0.57 -11.67 4.20
N GLY A 75 0.67 -12.77 4.94
CA GLY A 75 0.90 -12.74 6.38
C GLY A 75 2.24 -12.09 6.76
N ARG A 76 3.30 -12.35 5.98
CA ARG A 76 4.59 -11.66 6.13
C ARG A 76 4.48 -10.17 5.88
N GLU A 77 3.75 -9.77 4.84
CA GLU A 77 3.58 -8.35 4.52
C GLU A 77 2.77 -7.62 5.60
N LEU A 78 1.68 -8.23 6.07
CA LEU A 78 0.90 -7.71 7.20
C LEU A 78 1.77 -7.51 8.44
N GLY A 79 2.63 -8.48 8.76
CA GLY A 79 3.59 -8.38 9.86
C GLY A 79 4.51 -7.17 9.73
N LYS A 80 5.02 -6.88 8.53
CA LYS A 80 5.85 -5.68 8.30
C LYS A 80 5.06 -4.39 8.53
N GLN A 81 3.82 -4.32 8.02
CA GLN A 81 2.99 -3.13 8.22
C GLN A 81 2.67 -2.91 9.71
N PHE A 82 2.42 -3.99 10.45
CA PHE A 82 2.20 -3.92 11.89
C PHE A 82 3.44 -3.42 12.66
N VAL A 83 4.63 -3.93 12.32
CA VAL A 83 5.89 -3.45 12.93
C VAL A 83 6.10 -1.96 12.62
N ARG A 84 5.94 -1.54 11.36
CA ARG A 84 6.07 -0.12 10.97
C ARG A 84 5.09 0.77 11.74
N PHE A 85 3.85 0.30 11.90
CA PHE A 85 2.84 1.01 12.67
C PHE A 85 3.22 1.12 14.15
N ALA A 86 3.63 0.02 14.77
CA ALA A 86 4.09 0.01 16.15
C ALA A 86 5.30 0.93 16.35
N ASP A 87 6.25 0.93 15.42
CA ASP A 87 7.39 1.84 15.44
C ASP A 87 6.92 3.30 15.34
N SER A 88 6.04 3.63 14.41
CA SER A 88 5.50 5.00 14.29
C SER A 88 4.78 5.50 15.53
N LEU A 89 4.14 4.61 16.29
CA LEU A 89 3.49 4.96 17.55
C LEU A 89 4.46 5.10 18.73
N ASN A 90 5.48 4.25 18.79
CA ASN A 90 6.36 4.14 19.96
C ASN A 90 7.69 4.88 19.80
N LYS A 91 8.05 5.32 18.59
CA LYS A 91 9.31 5.99 18.34
C LYS A 91 9.26 7.40 18.95
N PRO A 92 10.17 7.74 19.89
CA PRO A 92 10.24 9.09 20.41
C PRO A 92 10.54 10.06 19.27
N ILE A 93 9.86 11.21 19.28
CA ILE A 93 10.10 12.29 18.31
C ILE A 93 11.52 12.79 18.58
N ASP A 94 12.45 12.45 17.68
CA ASP A 94 13.81 12.94 17.76
C ASP A 94 13.83 14.34 17.15
N GLU A 95 13.67 15.37 17.99
CA GLU A 95 13.68 16.79 17.59
C GLU A 95 15.03 17.22 16.97
N HIS A 96 16.04 16.36 16.99
CA HIS A 96 17.41 16.65 16.55
C HIS A 96 17.79 16.07 15.18
N GLN A 97 16.85 15.53 14.38
CA GLN A 97 17.12 15.27 12.96
C GLN A 97 17.13 16.58 12.14
N ALA A 98 18.09 17.45 12.44
CA ALA A 98 18.45 18.56 11.56
C ALA A 98 18.93 17.96 10.23
N ALA A 99 18.11 18.06 9.19
CA ALA A 99 18.52 17.67 7.85
C ALA A 99 19.64 18.60 7.38
N ASP A 100 20.72 18.02 6.82
CA ASP A 100 21.78 18.80 6.19
C ASP A 100 21.21 19.52 4.96
N VAL A 101 21.15 20.86 5.03
CA VAL A 101 20.72 21.71 3.92
C VAL A 101 21.82 21.75 2.86
N ILE A 102 21.63 21.01 1.78
CA ILE A 102 22.53 21.07 0.62
C ILE A 102 22.15 22.29 -0.23
N GLN A 103 23.07 23.25 -0.36
CA GLN A 103 22.90 24.38 -1.28
C GLN A 103 23.00 23.92 -2.74
N PHE A 104 22.04 24.34 -3.57
CA PHE A 104 22.13 24.13 -5.01
C PHE A 104 23.28 24.95 -5.61
N PRO A 105 24.10 24.38 -6.51
CA PRO A 105 25.15 25.12 -7.19
C PRO A 105 24.54 26.22 -8.07
N ASN A 106 24.93 27.47 -7.83
CA ASN A 106 24.50 28.62 -8.61
C ASN A 106 24.92 28.46 -10.08
N ALA A 107 23.97 28.62 -11.01
CA ALA A 107 24.13 28.44 -12.45
C ALA A 107 25.01 29.51 -13.15
N THR A 108 25.85 30.26 -12.43
CA THR A 108 26.57 31.42 -12.96
C THR A 108 28.01 31.14 -13.40
N SER A 109 28.54 29.93 -13.19
CA SER A 109 29.86 29.56 -13.72
C SER A 109 29.76 28.79 -15.04
N ARG A 110 29.21 29.42 -16.08
CA ARG A 110 29.39 28.96 -17.46
C ARG A 110 30.28 30.00 -18.16
N PRO A 111 31.57 29.73 -18.42
CA PRO A 111 32.38 30.66 -19.19
C PRO A 111 31.81 30.75 -20.60
N SER A 112 31.39 31.96 -20.99
CA SER A 112 30.91 32.29 -22.33
C SER A 112 32.06 32.19 -23.33
N ASN A 113 32.20 31.03 -23.98
CA ASN A 113 33.06 30.91 -25.16
C ASN A 113 32.26 31.38 -26.37
N ASN A 114 32.37 32.67 -26.68
CA ASN A 114 31.89 33.22 -27.95
C ASN A 114 33.03 34.05 -28.58
N THR A 115 33.92 33.38 -29.30
CA THR A 115 34.89 34.02 -30.19
C THR A 115 34.30 34.00 -31.59
N LYS A 116 33.80 35.15 -32.04
CA LYS A 116 33.64 35.46 -33.46
C LYS A 116 34.95 36.11 -33.93
N HIS A 117 35.55 35.60 -35.00
CA HIS A 117 36.11 36.34 -36.14
C HIS A 117 36.41 35.36 -37.27
#